data_AF-Q05JP8-F1
#
_entry.id   AF-Q05JP8-F1
#
_cell.length_a   1.000
_cell.length_b   1.000
_cell.length_c   1.000
_cell.angle_alpha   90.00
_cell.angle_beta   90.00
_cell.angle_gamma   90.00
#
_symmetry.space_group_name_H-M   'P 1'
#
loop_
_entity.id
_entity.type
_entity.pdbx_description
1 polymer ?
#
loop_
_entity_poly.entity_id
_entity_poly.type
_entity_poly.pdbx_seq_one_letter_code
_entity_poly.pdbx_strand_id
1 'polypeptide(L)' 'AAIVASHEHPDFIVNVKETGHILLVDYSNIDDLAVTDIGAAR' A
#
# COMPACT_ATOMS: atom_id res chain seq x y z
N ALA A 1 -9.17 -1.57 8.60
CA ALA A 1 -8.09 -1.21 7.65
C ALA A 1 -7.54 0.16 8.03
N ALA A 2 -6.25 0.40 7.78
CA ALA A 2 -5.65 1.73 7.90
C ALA A 2 -4.95 2.06 6.57
N ILE A 3 -5.05 3.30 6.13
CA ILE A 3 -4.43 3.82 4.91
C ILE A 3 -3.55 5.00 5.33
N VAL A 4 -2.27 4.97 4.96
CA VAL A 4 -1.33 6.06 5.19
C VAL A 4 -0.73 6.44 3.85
N ALA A 5 -0.92 7.69 3.44
CA ALA A 5 -0.45 8.22 2.17
C ALA A 5 0.57 9.34 2.38
N SER A 6 1.60 9.38 1.54
CA SER A 6 2.54 10.50 1.47
C SER A 6 2.10 11.51 0.41
N HIS A 7 2.27 12.80 0.68
CA HIS A 7 2.01 13.85 -0.32
C HIS A 7 3.27 14.22 -1.12
N GLU A 8 4.45 13.87 -0.61
CA GLU A 8 5.76 14.15 -1.25
C GLU A 8 6.20 13.00 -2.18
N HIS A 9 5.78 11.78 -1.86
CA HIS A 9 5.98 10.60 -2.68
C HIS A 9 4.60 10.01 -2.95
N PRO A 10 4.23 9.75 -4.21
CA PRO A 10 2.92 9.22 -4.57
C PRO A 10 2.80 7.73 -4.21
N ASP A 11 2.94 7.41 -2.92
CA ASP A 11 2.82 6.06 -2.36
C ASP A 11 1.86 6.06 -1.17
N PHE A 12 1.04 5.01 -1.05
CA PHE A 12 0.27 4.74 0.17
C PHE A 12 0.33 3.28 0.59
N ILE A 13 0.33 3.07 1.91
CA ILE A 13 0.38 1.76 2.55
C ILE A 13 -1.02 1.41 3.05
N VAL A 14 -1.53 0.25 2.63
CA VAL A 14 -2.79 -0.32 3.11
C VAL A 14 -2.50 -1.47 4.05
N ASN A 15 -2.88 -1.33 5.32
CA ASN A 15 -2.78 -2.40 6.30
C ASN A 15 -4.14 -3.10 6.47
N VAL A 16 -4.20 -4.37 6.05
CA VAL A 16 -5.37 -5.25 6.16
C VAL A 16 -5.18 -6.17 7.37
N LYS A 17 -5.53 -5.64 8.55
CA LYS A 17 -5.34 -6.33 9.84
C LYS A 17 -5.97 -7.73 9.94
N GLU A 18 -7.10 -7.95 9.26
CA GLU A 18 -7.83 -9.23 9.34
C GLU A 18 -7.10 -10.35 8.60
N THR A 19 -6.44 -10.03 7.48
CA THR A 19 -5.73 -11.02 6.66
C THR A 19 -4.24 -11.05 6.96
N GLY A 20 -3.70 -10.02 7.63
CA GLY A 20 -2.26 -9.89 7.87
C GLY A 20 -1.48 -9.51 6.62
N HIS A 21 -2.11 -8.81 5.67
CA HIS A 21 -1.42 -8.31 4.48
C HIS A 21 -1.15 -6.81 4.60
N ILE A 22 0.01 -6.40 4.10
CA ILE A 22 0.38 -5.01 3.89
C ILE A 22 0.51 -4.83 2.38
N LEU A 23 -0.30 -3.94 1.80
CA LEU A 23 -0.20 -3.58 0.40
C LEU A 23 0.52 -2.25 0.28
N LEU A 24 1.57 -2.22 -0.52
CA LEU A 24 2.23 -0.99 -0.93
C LEU A 24 1.71 -0.62 -2.32
N VAL A 25 1.13 0.57 -2.45
CA VAL A 25 0.56 1.06 -3.69
C VAL A 25 1.33 2.29 -4.13
N ASP A 26 2.00 2.19 -5.27
CA ASP A 26 2.63 3.30 -5.98
C ASP A 26 1.62 3.85 -7.00
N TYR A 27 1.34 5.14 -6.89
CA TYR A 27 0.46 5.90 -7.76
C TYR A 27 1.17 7.06 -8.46
N SER A 28 2.48 6.98 -8.62
CA SER A 28 3.29 7.91 -9.43
C SER A 28 2.74 8.04 -10.85
N ASN A 29 2.17 6.96 -11.38
CA ASN A 29 1.47 6.92 -12.66
C ASN A 29 0.06 6.35 -12.47
N ILE A 30 -0.97 7.18 -12.58
CA ILE A 30 -2.37 6.76 -12.43
C ILE A 30 -2.81 5.79 -13.54
N ASP A 31 -2.16 5.84 -14.71
CA ASP A 31 -2.43 4.92 -15.81
C ASP A 31 -1.78 3.54 -15.62
N ASP A 32 -0.78 3.42 -14.72
CA ASP A 32 -0.03 2.21 -14.44
C ASP A 32 0.26 2.08 -12.93
N LEU A 33 -0.76 1.66 -12.19
CA LEU A 33 -0.67 1.46 -10.74
C LEU A 33 0.12 0.20 -10.42
N ALA A 34 1.20 0.34 -9.64
CA ALA A 34 1.97 -0.81 -9.16
C ALA A 34 1.56 -1.16 -7.72
N VAL A 35 1.22 -2.43 -7.49
CA VAL A 35 0.82 -2.95 -6.18
C VAL A 35 1.77 -4.07 -5.77
N THR A 36 2.38 -3.93 -4.60
CA THR A 36 3.21 -4.98 -3.99
C THR A 36 2.51 -5.53 -2.75
N ASP A 37 2.26 -6.84 -2.73
CA ASP A 37 1.75 -7.54 -1.55
C ASP A 37 2.90 -8.01 -0.67
N ILE A 38 2.87 -7.58 0.59
CA ILE A 38 3.80 -7.99 1.63
C ILE A 38 3.02 -8.73 2.70
N GLY A 39 3.31 -10.02 2.88
CA GLY A 39 2.81 -10.78 4.01
C GLY A 39 3.34 -10.18 5.31
N ALA A 40 2.46 -9.77 6.22
CA ALA A 40 2.87 -9.32 7.53
C ALA A 40 3.31 -10.55 8.33
N ALA A 41 4.62 -10.63 8.63
CA ALA A 41 5.08 -11.50 9.70
C ALA A 41 4.39 -11.06 11.00
N ARG A 42 3.76 -12.00 11.71
CA ARG A 42 3.17 -11.77 13.02
C ARG A 42 4.22 -11.43 14.06
#